data_AF-A0A0N0JGC2-F1
#
_entry.id   AF-A0A0N0JGC2-F1
#
_cell.length_a   1.000
_cell.length_b   1.000
_cell.length_c   1.000
_cell.angle_alpha   90.00
_cell.angle_beta   90.00
_cell.angle_gamma   90.00
#
_symmetry.space_group_name_H-M   'P 1'
#
loop_
_entity.id
_entity.type
_entity.pdbx_description
1 polymer ?
#
loop_
_entity_poly.entity_id
_entity_poly.type
_entity_poly.pdbx_seq_one_letter_code
_entity_poly.pdbx_strand_id
1 'polypeptide(L)'
;MNVPLYPPRRRITATLLTEPTKRAASLLAIAASLAVATTGTHAGNGAAGITSATAKKPAIFSAYLGGINVPPQFFSPITGCPQWIGDDGMPLVMSVPIKASSLRPDRFRVISRAGVESTPNCATLRPADEANERHTILLAGPIADLADLPAYVVIVGPVEDVRGNVLEGAVSPPVTIGIRSGPSLVHAFVLNKPDSPPGSSRRVIQMVWQGGVTGPNGVEVGTDQLNAIRIIDCNGNAHTPLAFDDLGDGDNYLELLVPAGVVAERVEVAAGYFFDPLNQPNPATAVQVKKGCRSDS
;
A
#
# COMPACT_ATOMS: atom_id res chain seq x y z
N MET A 1 69.05 -0.75 19.49
CA MET A 1 68.96 -2.01 18.73
C MET A 1 67.96 -2.90 19.43
N ASN A 2 66.82 -3.17 18.81
CA ASN A 2 65.99 -4.38 19.01
C ASN A 2 64.75 -4.28 18.14
N VAL A 3 64.67 -5.16 17.15
CA VAL A 3 63.55 -5.38 16.24
C VAL A 3 62.70 -6.52 16.82
N PRO A 4 61.36 -6.41 16.91
CA PRO A 4 60.52 -7.56 17.20
C PRO A 4 60.18 -8.33 15.92
N LEU A 5 60.36 -9.64 16.00
CA LEU A 5 60.10 -10.65 14.96
C LEU A 5 58.59 -10.83 14.71
N TYR A 6 58.23 -10.88 13.42
CA TYR A 6 56.89 -11.25 12.92
C TYR A 6 56.74 -12.78 12.85
N PRO A 7 55.58 -13.38 13.19
CA PRO A 7 55.31 -14.78 12.90
C PRO A 7 54.79 -14.99 11.44
N PRO A 8 54.94 -16.19 10.87
CA PRO A 8 54.79 -16.41 9.43
C PRO A 8 53.32 -16.54 8.98
N ARG A 9 53.04 -16.02 7.77
CA ARG A 9 51.76 -16.17 7.05
C ARG A 9 51.53 -17.62 6.63
N ARG A 10 50.42 -18.22 7.03
CA ARG A 10 49.92 -19.50 6.48
C ARG A 10 49.41 -19.29 5.04
N ARG A 11 49.97 -20.04 4.09
CA ARG A 11 49.38 -20.28 2.76
C ARG A 11 48.13 -21.15 2.94
N ILE A 12 47.00 -20.70 2.42
CA ILE A 12 45.84 -21.56 2.19
C ILE A 12 45.82 -21.89 0.70
N THR A 13 45.99 -23.17 0.41
CA THR A 13 45.94 -23.77 -0.93
C THR A 13 44.47 -23.88 -1.35
N ALA A 14 44.10 -23.22 -2.44
CA ALA A 14 42.79 -23.39 -3.07
C ALA A 14 42.74 -24.78 -3.72
N THR A 15 41.81 -25.62 -3.28
CA THR A 15 41.49 -26.90 -3.94
C THR A 15 40.19 -26.72 -4.69
N LEU A 16 40.28 -26.81 -6.01
CA LEU A 16 39.16 -26.89 -6.95
C LEU A 16 38.37 -28.18 -6.73
N LEU A 17 37.04 -28.08 -6.62
CA LEU A 17 36.13 -29.18 -6.88
C LEU A 17 35.00 -28.71 -7.81
N THR A 18 35.11 -29.19 -9.05
CA THR A 18 34.06 -29.63 -9.99
C THR A 18 32.90 -30.34 -9.25
N GLU A 19 31.61 -30.31 -9.60
CA GLU A 19 30.84 -30.11 -10.83
C GLU A 19 29.32 -29.93 -10.46
N PRO A 20 28.41 -29.58 -11.40
CA PRO A 20 27.04 -29.16 -11.12
C PRO A 20 26.03 -30.32 -11.12
N THR A 21 25.01 -30.29 -10.25
CA THR A 21 23.86 -31.19 -10.34
C THR A 21 22.56 -30.42 -10.57
N LYS A 22 22.02 -30.61 -11.77
CA LYS A 22 20.66 -30.29 -12.20
C LYS A 22 19.65 -31.17 -11.45
N ARG A 23 18.64 -30.57 -10.79
CA ARG A 23 17.28 -31.14 -10.57
C ARG A 23 16.32 -29.96 -10.41
N ALA A 24 15.52 -29.64 -11.43
CA ALA A 24 14.22 -30.22 -11.77
C ALA A 24 13.13 -29.20 -11.41
N ALA A 25 12.72 -28.42 -12.40
CA ALA A 25 11.59 -27.50 -12.33
C ALA A 25 10.28 -28.30 -12.32
N SER A 26 9.50 -28.15 -11.25
CA SER A 26 8.12 -28.63 -11.21
C SER A 26 7.21 -27.57 -11.80
N LEU A 27 6.74 -27.82 -13.03
CA LEU A 27 5.60 -27.13 -13.63
C LEU A 27 4.32 -27.54 -12.91
N LEU A 28 3.70 -26.63 -12.17
CA LEU A 28 2.30 -26.78 -11.75
C LEU A 28 1.41 -26.21 -12.86
N ALA A 29 0.78 -27.10 -13.63
CA ALA A 29 -0.22 -26.72 -14.62
C ALA A 29 -1.50 -26.27 -13.90
N ILE A 30 -1.91 -25.02 -14.11
CA ILE A 30 -3.22 -24.51 -13.69
C ILE A 30 -4.25 -25.02 -14.70
N ALA A 31 -5.12 -25.93 -14.25
CA ALA A 31 -6.28 -26.36 -15.02
C ALA A 31 -7.34 -25.23 -15.01
N ALA A 32 -7.57 -24.62 -16.17
CA ALA A 32 -8.71 -23.74 -16.39
C ALA A 32 -9.96 -24.60 -16.65
N SER A 33 -10.90 -24.62 -15.72
CA SER A 33 -12.21 -25.25 -15.93
C SER A 33 -13.06 -24.37 -16.83
N LEU A 34 -13.28 -24.85 -18.07
CA LEU A 34 -14.21 -24.27 -19.04
C LEU A 34 -15.65 -24.68 -18.64
N ALA A 35 -16.44 -23.75 -18.14
CA ALA A 35 -17.87 -23.97 -17.95
C ALA A 35 -18.59 -23.77 -19.29
N VAL A 36 -19.10 -24.88 -19.85
CA VAL A 36 -20.00 -24.87 -21.01
C VAL A 36 -21.37 -24.37 -20.54
N ALA A 37 -21.80 -23.22 -21.04
CA ALA A 37 -23.18 -22.76 -20.87
C ALA A 37 -24.07 -23.46 -21.89
N THR A 38 -24.89 -24.41 -21.44
CA THR A 38 -25.99 -24.98 -22.22
C THR A 38 -27.15 -24.00 -22.28
N THR A 39 -27.58 -23.63 -23.48
CA THR A 39 -28.80 -22.85 -23.72
C THR A 39 -30.04 -23.69 -23.41
N GLY A 40 -30.76 -23.31 -22.36
CA GLY A 40 -32.08 -23.83 -22.04
C GLY A 40 -33.07 -22.68 -21.89
N THR A 41 -33.89 -22.47 -22.91
CA THR A 41 -35.07 -21.59 -22.86
C THR A 41 -36.20 -22.31 -22.12
N HIS A 42 -36.71 -21.74 -21.02
CA HIS A 42 -38.12 -21.90 -20.62
C HIS A 42 -38.59 -20.71 -19.78
N ALA A 43 -39.77 -20.20 -20.16
CA ALA A 43 -40.45 -19.05 -19.59
C ALA A 43 -41.25 -19.42 -18.33
N GLY A 44 -41.40 -18.48 -17.40
CA GLY A 44 -42.49 -18.51 -16.40
C GLY A 44 -42.16 -17.98 -15.01
N ASN A 45 -42.63 -16.76 -14.74
CA ASN A 45 -43.16 -16.22 -13.48
C ASN A 45 -42.29 -16.16 -12.20
N GLY A 46 -41.96 -14.91 -11.83
CA GLY A 46 -42.36 -14.35 -10.53
C GLY A 46 -41.64 -14.86 -9.29
N ALA A 47 -40.46 -14.29 -9.00
CA ALA A 47 -40.02 -14.04 -7.63
C ALA A 47 -39.12 -12.80 -7.65
N ALA A 48 -39.48 -11.80 -6.85
CA ALA A 48 -38.66 -10.62 -6.60
C ALA A 48 -37.34 -11.07 -5.96
N GLY A 49 -36.33 -11.27 -6.81
CA GLY A 49 -34.95 -11.45 -6.38
C GLY A 49 -34.45 -10.10 -5.91
N ILE A 50 -34.35 -9.92 -4.60
CA ILE A 50 -33.43 -8.94 -4.03
C ILE A 50 -32.05 -9.36 -4.55
N THR A 51 -31.55 -8.66 -5.57
CA THR A 51 -30.16 -8.72 -5.97
C THR A 51 -29.35 -8.24 -4.79
N SER A 52 -28.96 -9.17 -3.93
CA SER A 52 -27.86 -8.97 -3.00
C SER A 52 -26.66 -8.64 -3.88
N ALA A 53 -26.28 -7.37 -3.92
CA ALA A 53 -25.01 -6.95 -4.48
C ALA A 53 -23.95 -7.84 -3.82
N THR A 54 -23.30 -8.70 -4.61
CA THR A 54 -22.28 -9.62 -4.15
C THR A 54 -21.29 -8.82 -3.33
N ALA A 55 -21.25 -9.02 -2.01
CA ALA A 55 -20.36 -8.26 -1.14
C ALA A 55 -18.94 -8.47 -1.65
N LYS A 56 -18.31 -7.39 -2.15
CA LYS A 56 -16.97 -7.47 -2.72
C LYS A 56 -16.04 -7.98 -1.62
N LYS A 57 -15.40 -9.14 -1.85
CA LYS A 57 -14.44 -9.72 -0.90
C LYS A 57 -13.37 -8.67 -0.57
N PRO A 58 -12.97 -8.52 0.71
CA PRO A 58 -11.82 -7.71 1.07
C PRO A 58 -10.61 -8.03 0.20
N ALA A 59 -9.90 -7.00 -0.23
CA ALA A 59 -8.77 -7.11 -1.14
C ALA A 59 -7.63 -6.17 -0.74
N ILE A 60 -6.44 -6.47 -1.23
CA ILE A 60 -5.30 -5.55 -1.22
C ILE A 60 -5.44 -4.67 -2.47
N PHE A 61 -5.51 -3.36 -2.30
CA PHE A 61 -5.54 -2.38 -3.40
C PHE A 61 -4.16 -2.00 -3.89
N SER A 62 -3.14 -1.99 -3.04
CA SER A 62 -1.75 -1.76 -3.46
C SER A 62 -0.76 -2.46 -2.53
N ALA A 63 0.41 -2.75 -3.08
CA ALA A 63 1.63 -3.03 -2.34
C ALA A 63 2.73 -2.13 -2.91
N TYR A 64 3.43 -1.40 -2.04
CA TYR A 64 4.40 -0.38 -2.46
C TYR A 64 5.72 -0.57 -1.74
N LEU A 65 6.81 -0.90 -2.44
CA LEU A 65 8.15 -0.91 -1.84
C LEU A 65 8.69 0.52 -1.78
N GLY A 66 8.44 1.20 -0.65
CA GLY A 66 8.74 2.63 -0.47
C GLY A 66 9.90 2.95 0.46
N GLY A 67 10.37 1.97 1.24
CA GLY A 67 11.59 2.09 2.03
C GLY A 67 12.54 0.96 1.65
N ILE A 68 13.80 1.27 1.34
CA ILE A 68 14.82 0.28 1.01
C ILE A 68 15.97 0.46 1.99
N ASN A 69 16.36 -0.62 2.68
CA ASN A 69 17.45 -0.62 3.67
C ASN A 69 17.35 0.58 4.65
N VAL A 70 16.16 0.82 5.21
CA VAL A 70 15.88 2.00 6.03
C VAL A 70 16.67 1.90 7.34
N PRO A 71 17.42 2.95 7.76
CA PRO A 71 18.20 2.87 8.99
C PRO A 71 17.32 2.62 10.23
N PRO A 72 17.69 1.67 11.11
CA PRO A 72 16.85 1.28 12.25
C PRO A 72 16.42 2.42 13.18
N GLN A 73 17.27 3.43 13.36
CA GLN A 73 16.98 4.58 14.21
C GLN A 73 15.84 5.46 13.68
N PHE A 74 15.58 5.43 12.37
CA PHE A 74 14.46 6.13 11.75
C PHE A 74 13.24 5.23 11.62
N PHE A 75 13.44 3.93 11.40
CA PHE A 75 12.35 3.03 11.08
C PHE A 75 11.65 2.40 12.29
N SER A 76 12.38 2.16 13.39
CA SER A 76 11.77 1.62 14.62
C SER A 76 10.71 2.55 15.23
N PRO A 77 10.92 3.89 15.29
CA PRO A 77 9.89 4.81 15.78
C PRO A 77 8.61 4.80 14.93
N ILE A 78 8.75 4.71 13.61
CA ILE A 78 7.64 4.68 12.64
C ILE A 78 6.84 3.39 12.78
N THR A 79 7.51 2.24 12.76
CA THR A 79 6.85 0.92 12.80
C THR A 79 6.34 0.54 14.19
N GLY A 80 7.02 0.98 15.25
CA GLY A 80 6.81 0.48 16.62
C GLY A 80 7.37 -0.91 16.86
N CYS A 81 8.20 -1.41 15.95
CA CYS A 81 8.84 -2.72 16.01
C CYS A 81 10.36 -2.55 16.09
N PRO A 82 11.10 -3.50 16.68
CA PRO A 82 12.55 -3.59 16.49
C PRO A 82 12.89 -3.69 14.99
N GLN A 83 13.82 -2.87 14.52
CA GLN A 83 14.31 -2.89 13.13
C GLN A 83 15.81 -3.16 13.07
N TRP A 84 16.26 -3.71 11.94
CA TRP A 84 17.63 -4.13 11.69
C TRP A 84 18.17 -3.49 10.40
N ILE A 85 19.50 -3.46 10.29
CA ILE A 85 20.13 -3.05 9.04
C ILE A 85 19.69 -4.03 7.94
N GLY A 86 19.17 -3.48 6.85
CA GLY A 86 18.62 -4.26 5.74
C GLY A 86 17.09 -4.35 5.74
N ASP A 87 16.41 -3.81 6.76
CA ASP A 87 14.95 -3.79 6.76
C ASP A 87 14.41 -2.77 5.74
N ASP A 88 13.46 -3.23 4.94
CA ASP A 88 12.70 -2.46 3.96
C ASP A 88 11.31 -2.15 4.49
N GLY A 89 10.65 -1.16 3.90
CA GLY A 89 9.28 -0.76 4.24
C GLY A 89 8.33 -0.92 3.06
N MET A 90 7.24 -1.66 3.29
CA MET A 90 6.22 -1.93 2.28
C MET A 90 4.80 -1.72 2.82
N PRO A 91 4.19 -0.55 2.59
CA PRO A 91 2.77 -0.36 2.86
C PRO A 91 1.88 -1.19 1.93
N LEU A 92 0.85 -1.79 2.52
CA LEU A 92 -0.26 -2.47 1.84
C LEU A 92 -1.54 -1.69 2.11
N VAL A 93 -2.12 -1.09 1.07
CA VAL A 93 -3.42 -0.42 1.19
C VAL A 93 -4.52 -1.47 0.96
N MET A 94 -5.43 -1.56 1.91
CA MET A 94 -6.50 -2.54 1.99
C MET A 94 -7.84 -1.91 1.59
N SER A 95 -8.75 -2.71 1.07
CA SER A 95 -10.10 -2.25 0.72
C SER A 95 -11.03 -2.07 1.92
N VAL A 96 -10.57 -2.44 3.12
CA VAL A 96 -11.33 -2.45 4.38
C VAL A 96 -10.40 -2.08 5.54
N PRO A 97 -10.94 -1.51 6.62
CA PRO A 97 -10.15 -1.23 7.81
C PRO A 97 -9.81 -2.54 8.54
N ILE A 98 -8.58 -2.64 9.01
CA ILE A 98 -7.97 -3.84 9.56
C ILE A 98 -7.99 -3.82 11.09
N LYS A 99 -8.21 -4.98 11.68
CA LYS A 99 -8.15 -5.18 13.12
C LYS A 99 -6.69 -5.40 13.54
N ALA A 100 -6.11 -4.40 14.21
CA ALA A 100 -4.71 -4.38 14.63
C ALA A 100 -4.27 -5.67 15.37
N SER A 101 -5.10 -6.20 16.26
CA SER A 101 -4.77 -7.40 17.06
C SER A 101 -4.69 -8.71 16.25
N SER A 102 -5.12 -8.71 14.99
CA SER A 102 -4.95 -9.85 14.08
C SER A 102 -3.61 -9.85 13.35
N LEU A 103 -2.87 -8.72 13.37
CA LEU A 103 -1.63 -8.58 12.63
C LEU A 103 -0.50 -9.37 13.28
N ARG A 104 0.12 -10.25 12.49
CA ARG A 104 1.38 -10.89 12.82
C ARG A 104 2.24 -11.03 11.57
N PRO A 105 3.57 -10.86 11.66
CA PRO A 105 4.44 -10.89 10.48
C PRO A 105 4.41 -12.23 9.72
N ASP A 106 4.28 -13.34 10.44
CA ASP A 106 4.25 -14.70 9.88
C ASP A 106 3.02 -14.99 8.99
N ARG A 107 2.02 -14.10 9.01
CA ARG A 107 0.81 -14.16 8.18
C ARG A 107 1.00 -13.58 6.78
N PHE A 108 2.18 -13.04 6.48
CA PHE A 108 2.48 -12.43 5.20
C PHE A 108 3.65 -13.14 4.52
N ARG A 109 3.60 -13.21 3.18
CA ARG A 109 4.73 -13.58 2.33
C ARG A 109 4.89 -12.55 1.24
N VAL A 110 6.10 -12.02 1.12
CA VAL A 110 6.52 -11.20 -0.01
C VAL A 110 7.22 -12.13 -0.99
N ILE A 111 6.73 -12.19 -2.22
CA ILE A 111 7.24 -13.09 -3.26
C ILE A 111 8.02 -12.26 -4.27
N SER A 112 9.28 -12.60 -4.51
CA SER A 112 10.13 -11.95 -5.50
C SER A 112 9.79 -12.34 -6.93
N ARG A 113 10.44 -11.71 -7.92
CA ARG A 113 10.27 -12.08 -9.34
C ARG A 113 10.83 -13.46 -9.66
N ALA A 114 11.88 -13.89 -8.97
CA ALA A 114 12.39 -15.25 -9.08
C ALA A 114 11.56 -16.28 -8.26
N GLY A 115 10.55 -15.84 -7.51
CA GLY A 115 9.69 -16.70 -6.70
C GLY A 115 10.27 -17.01 -5.31
N VAL A 116 11.27 -16.25 -4.85
CA VAL A 116 11.80 -16.36 -3.48
C VAL A 116 10.78 -15.77 -2.52
N GLU A 117 10.48 -16.49 -1.45
CA GLU A 117 9.58 -16.01 -0.40
C GLU A 117 10.36 -15.38 0.76
N SER A 118 9.96 -14.18 1.15
CA SER A 118 10.42 -13.49 2.35
C SER A 118 9.27 -13.30 3.33
N THR A 119 9.56 -13.44 4.62
CA THR A 119 8.61 -13.12 5.70
C THR A 119 9.06 -11.81 6.33
N PRO A 120 8.17 -10.80 6.48
CA PRO A 120 8.53 -9.59 7.21
C PRO A 120 8.78 -9.91 8.69
N ASN A 121 9.54 -9.06 9.37
CA ASN A 121 9.78 -9.16 10.81
C ASN A 121 8.74 -8.35 11.61
N CYS A 122 8.03 -7.43 10.96
CA CYS A 122 7.00 -6.58 11.54
C CYS A 122 5.83 -6.43 10.55
N ALA A 123 4.61 -6.44 11.09
CA ALA A 123 3.38 -6.07 10.41
C ALA A 123 2.58 -5.20 11.37
N THR A 124 2.33 -3.95 11.00
CA THR A 124 1.77 -2.93 11.90
C THR A 124 0.80 -2.03 11.16
N LEU A 125 -0.10 -1.36 11.87
CA LEU A 125 -0.89 -0.27 11.29
C LEU A 125 -0.17 1.07 11.38
N ARG A 126 0.88 1.17 12.21
CA ARG A 126 1.62 2.43 12.37
C ARG A 126 2.35 2.81 11.07
N PRO A 127 2.45 4.11 10.76
CA PRO A 127 1.90 5.25 11.51
C PRO A 127 0.37 5.45 11.38
N ALA A 128 -0.28 4.90 10.36
CA ALA A 128 -1.73 4.96 10.10
C ALA A 128 -2.62 4.14 11.08
N ASP A 129 -2.45 4.30 12.40
CA ASP A 129 -3.17 3.53 13.43
C ASP A 129 -4.41 4.23 14.01
N GLU A 130 -4.71 5.44 13.53
CA GLU A 130 -5.94 6.17 13.80
C GLU A 130 -7.18 5.43 13.30
N ALA A 131 -8.34 5.68 13.92
CA ALA A 131 -9.54 4.85 13.69
C ALA A 131 -10.09 4.92 12.25
N ASN A 132 -9.91 6.07 11.58
CA ASN A 132 -10.26 6.35 10.19
C ASN A 132 -9.24 5.78 9.18
N GLU A 133 -8.03 5.41 9.62
CA GLU A 133 -6.87 5.18 8.74
C GLU A 133 -6.39 3.73 8.68
N ARG A 134 -7.10 2.83 9.35
CA ARG A 134 -6.70 1.42 9.48
C ARG A 134 -6.78 0.60 8.18
N HIS A 135 -6.78 1.24 7.01
CA HIS A 135 -6.68 0.55 5.73
C HIS A 135 -5.23 0.30 5.31
N THR A 136 -4.22 0.83 6.01
CA THR A 136 -2.81 0.58 5.64
C THR A 136 -2.16 -0.39 6.62
N ILE A 137 -1.58 -1.48 6.11
CA ILE A 137 -0.67 -2.34 6.87
C ILE A 137 0.75 -2.03 6.39
N LEU A 138 1.64 -1.60 7.28
CA LEU A 138 3.05 -1.49 6.99
C LEU A 138 3.75 -2.83 7.29
N LEU A 139 4.28 -3.47 6.25
CA LEU A 139 5.23 -4.57 6.39
C LEU A 139 6.65 -4.02 6.49
N ALA A 140 7.43 -4.55 7.43
CA ALA A 140 8.83 -4.20 7.59
C ALA A 140 9.70 -5.44 7.86
N GLY A 141 10.89 -5.47 7.27
CA GLY A 141 11.83 -6.59 7.36
C GLY A 141 12.73 -6.68 6.12
N PRO A 142 13.61 -7.69 6.02
CA PRO A 142 14.46 -7.90 4.85
C PRO A 142 13.63 -8.54 3.72
N ILE A 143 12.72 -7.75 3.14
CA ILE A 143 11.68 -8.21 2.21
C ILE A 143 11.97 -7.87 0.75
N ALA A 144 13.03 -7.13 0.46
CA ALA A 144 13.48 -6.84 -0.89
C ALA A 144 14.97 -7.16 -1.10
N ASP A 145 15.28 -7.70 -2.28
CA ASP A 145 16.63 -7.74 -2.83
C ASP A 145 16.63 -6.86 -4.09
N LEU A 146 17.63 -5.99 -4.25
CA LEU A 146 17.75 -5.15 -5.44
C LEU A 146 18.04 -5.96 -6.71
N ALA A 147 18.66 -7.14 -6.57
CA ALA A 147 18.87 -8.07 -7.68
C ALA A 147 17.60 -8.85 -8.04
N ASP A 148 16.67 -8.99 -7.09
CA ASP A 148 15.41 -9.73 -7.24
C ASP A 148 14.27 -9.07 -6.48
N LEU A 149 13.77 -7.97 -7.06
CA LEU A 149 12.75 -7.13 -6.44
C LEU A 149 11.43 -7.90 -6.20
N PRO A 150 10.66 -7.50 -5.17
CA PRO A 150 9.36 -8.08 -4.88
C PRO A 150 8.39 -7.94 -6.06
N ALA A 151 7.59 -8.98 -6.29
CA ALA A 151 6.58 -9.04 -7.34
C ALA A 151 5.17 -8.84 -6.78
N TYR A 152 4.81 -9.53 -5.70
CA TYR A 152 3.50 -9.45 -5.05
C TYR A 152 3.58 -9.92 -3.59
N VAL A 153 2.52 -9.66 -2.83
CA VAL A 153 2.36 -10.07 -1.44
C VAL A 153 1.15 -11.00 -1.31
N VAL A 154 1.27 -12.03 -0.49
CA VAL A 154 0.19 -12.95 -0.14
C VAL A 154 -0.06 -12.90 1.36
N ILE A 155 -1.33 -12.83 1.76
CA ILE A 155 -1.74 -13.08 3.15
C ILE A 155 -1.92 -14.58 3.31
N VAL A 156 -0.99 -15.25 4.01
CA VAL A 156 -0.90 -16.71 4.17
C VAL A 156 -1.45 -17.23 5.51
N GLY A 157 -2.09 -16.37 6.29
CA GLY A 157 -2.81 -16.78 7.49
C GLY A 157 -3.89 -15.76 7.90
N PRO A 158 -4.58 -15.98 9.03
CA PRO A 158 -5.70 -15.15 9.44
C PRO A 158 -5.25 -13.72 9.76
N VAL A 159 -5.73 -12.79 8.94
CA VAL A 159 -5.78 -11.34 9.18
C VAL A 159 -7.25 -10.96 9.10
N GLU A 160 -7.74 -10.14 10.02
CA GLU A 160 -9.16 -9.78 10.14
C GLU A 160 -9.40 -8.31 9.80
N ASP A 161 -10.50 -8.02 9.11
CA ASP A 161 -11.06 -6.67 9.09
C ASP A 161 -11.77 -6.36 10.43
N VAL A 162 -12.11 -5.09 10.67
CA VAL A 162 -12.79 -4.69 11.93
C VAL A 162 -14.18 -5.31 12.11
N ARG A 163 -14.74 -5.96 11.08
CA ARG A 163 -16.02 -6.70 11.14
C ARG A 163 -15.81 -8.22 11.31
N GLY A 164 -14.57 -8.69 11.44
CA GLY A 164 -14.23 -10.10 11.63
C GLY A 164 -14.17 -10.91 10.33
N ASN A 165 -14.17 -10.28 9.15
CA ASN A 165 -13.92 -11.00 7.90
C ASN A 165 -12.44 -11.36 7.79
N VAL A 166 -12.14 -12.60 7.42
CA VAL A 166 -10.75 -13.09 7.26
C VAL A 166 -10.24 -12.85 5.84
N LEU A 167 -9.02 -12.32 5.72
CA LEU A 167 -8.36 -11.95 4.46
C LEU A 167 -7.33 -12.97 3.96
N GLU A 168 -7.22 -14.13 4.61
CA GLU A 168 -6.32 -15.21 4.19
C GLU A 168 -6.55 -15.61 2.71
N GLY A 169 -5.45 -15.77 1.98
CA GLY A 169 -5.42 -16.01 0.55
C GLY A 169 -5.56 -14.76 -0.32
N ALA A 170 -5.67 -13.55 0.26
CA ALA A 170 -5.61 -12.31 -0.52
C ALA A 170 -4.21 -12.14 -1.14
N VAL A 171 -4.18 -11.76 -2.41
CA VAL A 171 -2.96 -11.51 -3.19
C VAL A 171 -2.97 -10.04 -3.63
N SER A 172 -1.84 -9.36 -3.49
CA SER A 172 -1.70 -7.97 -3.93
C SER A 172 -1.67 -7.88 -5.47
N PRO A 173 -2.00 -6.71 -6.03
CA PRO A 173 -1.52 -6.33 -7.35
C PRO A 173 0.02 -6.37 -7.42
N PRO A 174 0.62 -6.28 -8.62
CA PRO A 174 2.06 -6.13 -8.76
C PRO A 174 2.62 -5.03 -7.86
N VAL A 175 3.70 -5.30 -7.16
CA VAL A 175 4.33 -4.34 -6.25
C VAL A 175 4.87 -3.15 -7.06
N THR A 176 4.43 -1.94 -6.68
CA THR A 176 5.06 -0.71 -7.18
C THR A 176 6.41 -0.55 -6.51
N ILE A 177 7.46 -0.32 -7.31
CA ILE A 177 8.82 -0.14 -6.80
C ILE A 177 9.11 1.35 -6.70
N GLY A 178 9.14 1.88 -5.47
CA GLY A 178 9.24 3.32 -5.19
C GLY A 178 10.43 3.99 -5.85
N ILE A 179 11.59 3.32 -5.86
CA ILE A 179 12.82 3.83 -6.51
C ILE A 179 12.67 4.13 -8.02
N ARG A 180 11.60 3.65 -8.67
CA ARG A 180 11.31 3.88 -10.11
C ARG A 180 10.19 4.88 -10.34
N SER A 181 9.29 5.03 -9.37
CA SER A 181 8.11 5.88 -9.46
C SER A 181 7.63 6.13 -8.05
N GLY A 182 7.43 7.42 -7.71
CA GLY A 182 6.88 7.81 -6.43
C GLY A 182 5.44 7.33 -6.20
N PRO A 183 4.83 7.75 -5.08
CA PRO A 183 3.57 7.19 -4.62
C PRO A 183 2.43 7.70 -5.49
N SER A 184 1.42 6.86 -5.74
CA SER A 184 0.18 7.25 -6.43
C SER A 184 -1.01 7.20 -5.48
N LEU A 185 -2.10 7.88 -5.83
CA LEU A 185 -3.36 7.70 -5.12
C LEU A 185 -3.94 6.32 -5.41
N VAL A 186 -4.44 5.70 -4.36
CA VAL A 186 -5.09 4.37 -4.41
C VAL A 186 -6.54 4.48 -4.02
N HIS A 187 -6.83 5.36 -3.06
CA HIS A 187 -8.17 5.52 -2.55
C HIS A 187 -8.50 6.93 -2.09
N ALA A 188 -9.80 7.21 -2.00
CA ALA A 188 -10.31 8.43 -1.41
C ALA A 188 -11.71 8.18 -0.82
N PHE A 189 -11.97 8.74 0.35
CA PHE A 189 -13.24 8.61 1.06
C PHE A 189 -13.76 9.96 1.53
N VAL A 190 -15.08 10.08 1.60
CA VAL A 190 -15.71 11.18 2.33
C VAL A 190 -15.82 10.82 3.82
N LEU A 191 -15.25 11.65 4.68
CA LEU A 191 -15.43 11.59 6.14
C LEU A 191 -16.26 12.77 6.62
N ASN A 192 -17.02 12.57 7.70
CA ASN A 192 -17.76 13.66 8.34
C ASN A 192 -16.79 14.46 9.21
N LYS A 193 -16.81 15.79 9.07
CA LYS A 193 -16.02 16.71 9.90
C LYS A 193 -16.91 17.87 10.34
N PRO A 194 -17.67 17.70 11.44
CA PRO A 194 -18.65 18.71 11.86
C PRO A 194 -18.01 20.04 12.27
N ASP A 195 -16.75 19.98 12.73
CA ASP A 195 -15.98 21.11 13.27
C ASP A 195 -15.13 21.81 12.19
N SER A 196 -15.42 21.57 10.91
CA SER A 196 -14.73 22.26 9.80
C SER A 196 -14.91 23.78 9.87
N PRO A 197 -13.89 24.55 9.45
CA PRO A 197 -13.92 26.01 9.53
C PRO A 197 -14.99 26.64 8.61
N PRO A 198 -15.41 27.89 8.86
CA PRO A 198 -16.33 28.61 7.98
C PRO A 198 -15.87 28.60 6.52
N GLY A 199 -16.81 28.38 5.60
CA GLY A 199 -16.52 28.26 4.16
C GLY A 199 -16.12 26.85 3.72
N SER A 200 -15.78 25.96 4.65
CA SER A 200 -15.58 24.53 4.39
C SER A 200 -16.89 23.75 4.48
N SER A 201 -16.96 22.65 3.76
CA SER A 201 -18.00 21.64 3.92
C SER A 201 -17.83 20.94 5.27
N ARG A 202 -18.93 20.41 5.86
CA ARG A 202 -18.85 19.56 7.07
C ARG A 202 -18.35 18.14 6.79
N ARG A 203 -17.55 18.01 5.75
CA ARG A 203 -16.98 16.79 5.21
C ARG A 203 -15.59 17.09 4.68
N VAL A 204 -14.72 16.11 4.82
CA VAL A 204 -13.38 16.13 4.23
C VAL A 204 -13.25 14.97 3.27
N ILE A 205 -12.28 15.10 2.35
CA ILE A 205 -11.85 13.97 1.54
C ILE A 205 -10.57 13.45 2.15
N GLN A 206 -10.60 12.24 2.70
CA GLN A 206 -9.41 11.54 3.11
C GLN A 206 -8.82 10.82 1.89
N MET A 207 -7.60 11.15 1.55
CA MET A 207 -6.83 10.58 0.44
C MET A 207 -5.91 9.50 0.98
N VAL A 208 -5.77 8.39 0.24
CA VAL A 208 -4.88 7.29 0.60
C VAL A 208 -3.88 7.05 -0.52
N TRP A 209 -2.61 7.21 -0.20
CA TRP A 209 -1.46 7.03 -1.09
C TRP A 209 -0.89 5.62 -1.01
N GLN A 210 -0.19 5.17 -2.06
CA GLN A 210 0.43 3.85 -2.08
C GLN A 210 1.48 3.66 -0.98
N GLY A 211 2.16 4.72 -0.57
CA GLY A 211 3.12 4.73 0.52
C GLY A 211 3.15 6.09 1.20
N GLY A 212 4.03 6.25 2.21
CA GLY A 212 4.17 7.49 2.95
C GLY A 212 4.37 8.69 2.02
N VAL A 213 3.77 9.83 2.35
CA VAL A 213 3.67 10.96 1.43
C VAL A 213 4.15 12.26 2.07
N THR A 214 5.01 12.99 1.37
CA THR A 214 5.52 14.30 1.81
C THR A 214 5.61 15.28 0.63
N GLY A 215 5.94 16.53 0.90
CA GLY A 215 6.57 17.41 -0.09
C GLY A 215 8.04 17.03 -0.39
N PRO A 216 8.74 17.81 -1.21
CA PRO A 216 10.12 17.54 -1.61
C PRO A 216 11.06 17.36 -0.40
N ASN A 217 11.91 16.34 -0.45
CA ASN A 217 12.92 16.01 0.55
C ASN A 217 12.35 15.72 1.95
N GLY A 218 11.15 15.15 2.04
CA GLY A 218 10.54 14.78 3.31
C GLY A 218 9.92 15.95 4.09
N VAL A 219 9.79 17.12 3.47
CA VAL A 219 9.13 18.28 4.08
C VAL A 219 7.62 18.05 4.13
N GLU A 220 6.97 18.48 5.21
CA GLU A 220 5.51 18.41 5.34
C GLU A 220 4.80 19.06 4.13
N VAL A 221 3.66 18.50 3.72
CA VAL A 221 2.94 19.02 2.55
C VAL A 221 2.43 20.44 2.81
N GLY A 222 2.42 21.28 1.76
CA GLY A 222 2.04 22.68 1.87
C GLY A 222 1.34 23.23 0.63
N THR A 223 1.43 24.54 0.44
CA THR A 223 0.69 25.27 -0.60
C THR A 223 0.93 24.73 -2.01
N ASP A 224 2.16 24.34 -2.35
CA ASP A 224 2.49 23.81 -3.67
C ASP A 224 1.78 22.47 -3.93
N GLN A 225 1.78 21.59 -2.92
CA GLN A 225 1.05 20.32 -2.96
C GLN A 225 -0.46 20.55 -3.03
N LEU A 226 -0.99 21.50 -2.26
CA LEU A 226 -2.42 21.82 -2.25
C LEU A 226 -2.89 22.31 -3.64
N ASN A 227 -2.09 23.16 -4.28
CA ASN A 227 -2.37 23.70 -5.62
C ASN A 227 -2.27 22.63 -6.73
N ALA A 228 -1.57 21.53 -6.48
CA ALA A 228 -1.47 20.40 -7.41
C ALA A 228 -2.70 19.49 -7.39
N ILE A 229 -3.60 19.67 -6.43
CA ILE A 229 -4.82 18.86 -6.26
C ILE A 229 -6.02 19.55 -6.90
N ARG A 230 -6.85 18.78 -7.59
CA ARG A 230 -8.18 19.19 -8.05
C ARG A 230 -9.25 18.24 -7.53
N ILE A 231 -10.29 18.80 -6.94
CA ILE A 231 -11.52 18.08 -6.60
C ILE A 231 -12.49 18.25 -7.77
N ILE A 232 -12.87 17.16 -8.42
CA ILE A 232 -13.86 17.17 -9.49
C ILE A 232 -15.21 16.86 -8.88
N ASP A 233 -16.20 17.75 -9.05
CA ASP A 233 -17.57 17.53 -8.56
C ASP A 233 -18.41 16.67 -9.50
N CYS A 234 -19.63 16.32 -9.09
CA CYS A 234 -20.56 15.49 -9.86
C CYS A 234 -21.01 16.11 -11.20
N ASN A 235 -20.74 17.39 -11.44
CA ASN A 235 -21.03 18.08 -12.70
C ASN A 235 -19.77 18.21 -13.57
N GLY A 236 -18.64 17.65 -13.13
CA GLY A 236 -17.35 17.74 -13.81
C GLY A 236 -16.59 19.05 -13.57
N ASN A 237 -17.04 19.91 -12.65
CA ASN A 237 -16.31 21.15 -12.35
C ASN A 237 -15.13 20.85 -11.43
N ALA A 238 -14.00 21.51 -11.69
CA ALA A 238 -12.82 21.41 -10.85
C ALA A 238 -12.80 22.50 -9.76
N HIS A 239 -12.50 22.09 -8.54
CA HIS A 239 -12.40 22.93 -7.35
C HIS A 239 -11.04 22.74 -6.69
N THR A 240 -10.49 23.81 -6.12
CA THR A 240 -9.27 23.74 -5.32
C THR A 240 -9.63 23.41 -3.86
N PRO A 241 -8.93 22.48 -3.19
CA PRO A 241 -9.08 22.27 -1.76
C PRO A 241 -8.73 23.54 -0.96
N LEU A 242 -9.33 23.73 0.21
CA LEU A 242 -9.09 24.91 1.04
C LEU A 242 -7.79 24.81 1.84
N ALA A 243 -7.50 23.63 2.36
CA ALA A 243 -6.31 23.31 3.13
C ALA A 243 -6.14 21.79 3.24
N PHE A 244 -4.95 21.37 3.65
CA PHE A 244 -4.79 20.07 4.25
C PHE A 244 -5.30 20.09 5.69
N ASP A 245 -5.77 18.94 6.11
CA ASP A 245 -5.99 18.55 7.48
C ASP A 245 -5.21 17.24 7.68
N ASP A 246 -5.00 16.85 8.93
CA ASP A 246 -4.27 15.62 9.27
C ASP A 246 -2.80 15.64 8.79
N LEU A 247 -1.97 16.42 9.48
CA LEU A 247 -0.56 16.64 9.15
C LEU A 247 0.35 16.25 10.32
N GLY A 248 1.58 15.82 10.02
CA GLY A 248 2.66 15.67 11.00
C GLY A 248 2.74 14.31 11.71
N ASP A 249 1.97 13.32 11.26
CA ASP A 249 1.97 11.95 11.77
C ASP A 249 2.85 10.99 10.92
N GLY A 250 3.13 11.37 9.68
CA GLY A 250 4.13 10.76 8.80
C GLY A 250 3.63 9.50 8.09
N ASP A 251 2.33 9.39 7.87
CA ASP A 251 1.70 8.25 7.26
C ASP A 251 1.42 8.42 5.74
N ASN A 252 0.50 7.62 5.19
CA ASN A 252 0.13 7.65 3.78
C ASN A 252 -1.26 8.27 3.52
N TYR A 253 -1.80 8.98 4.50
CA TYR A 253 -3.07 9.67 4.47
C TYR A 253 -2.85 11.19 4.38
N LEU A 254 -3.83 11.86 3.77
CA LEU A 254 -3.97 13.31 3.81
C LEU A 254 -5.46 13.63 3.79
N GLU A 255 -5.93 14.54 4.63
CA GLU A 255 -7.30 15.03 4.58
C GLU A 255 -7.38 16.37 3.84
N LEU A 256 -8.40 16.53 2.99
CA LEU A 256 -8.68 17.78 2.30
C LEU A 256 -9.90 18.47 2.88
N LEU A 257 -9.74 19.73 3.29
CA LEU A 257 -10.87 20.61 3.53
C LEU A 257 -11.52 20.98 2.19
N VAL A 258 -12.78 20.60 2.03
CA VAL A 258 -13.54 20.78 0.78
C VAL A 258 -14.35 22.09 0.85
N PRO A 259 -14.40 22.92 -0.21
CA PRO A 259 -15.26 24.09 -0.22
C PRO A 259 -16.74 23.76 0.05
N ALA A 260 -17.44 24.65 0.76
CA ALA A 260 -18.86 24.49 1.05
C ALA A 260 -19.69 24.32 -0.23
N GLY A 261 -20.62 23.37 -0.23
CA GLY A 261 -21.50 23.06 -1.36
C GLY A 261 -20.88 22.14 -2.43
N VAL A 262 -19.58 21.84 -2.37
CA VAL A 262 -18.93 20.91 -3.30
C VAL A 262 -19.19 19.46 -2.86
N VAL A 263 -19.67 18.65 -3.79
CA VAL A 263 -19.82 17.20 -3.64
C VAL A 263 -18.85 16.54 -4.61
N ALA A 264 -17.76 16.00 -4.07
CA ALA A 264 -16.67 15.44 -4.87
C ALA A 264 -17.05 14.11 -5.52
N GLU A 265 -16.78 13.96 -6.81
CA GLU A 265 -16.80 12.70 -7.54
C GLU A 265 -15.41 12.05 -7.56
N ARG A 266 -14.38 12.84 -7.87
CA ARG A 266 -13.02 12.37 -8.13
C ARG A 266 -12.01 13.36 -7.57
N VAL A 267 -10.86 12.87 -7.14
CA VAL A 267 -9.67 13.70 -6.86
C VAL A 267 -8.61 13.42 -7.90
N GLU A 268 -7.99 14.47 -8.40
CA GLU A 268 -6.88 14.43 -9.36
C GLU A 268 -5.68 15.16 -8.78
N VAL A 269 -4.48 14.63 -9.03
CA VAL A 269 -3.23 15.21 -8.55
C VAL A 269 -2.23 15.26 -9.69
N ALA A 270 -1.62 16.43 -9.88
CA ALA A 270 -0.56 16.62 -10.85
C ALA A 270 0.72 15.85 -10.45
N ALA A 271 1.50 15.44 -11.46
CA ALA A 271 2.79 14.79 -11.23
C ALA A 271 3.81 15.75 -10.60
N GLY A 272 4.73 15.24 -9.78
CA GLY A 272 5.92 15.99 -9.35
C GLY A 272 5.81 16.76 -8.04
N TYR A 273 4.71 16.63 -7.29
CA TYR A 273 4.45 17.46 -6.11
C TYR A 273 4.51 16.70 -4.79
N PHE A 274 4.20 15.41 -4.80
CA PHE A 274 4.18 14.52 -3.65
C PHE A 274 5.31 13.49 -3.78
N PHE A 275 5.94 13.15 -2.67
CA PHE A 275 7.16 12.37 -2.63
C PHE A 275 7.05 11.23 -1.63
N ASP A 276 7.65 10.09 -1.95
CA ASP A 276 7.79 8.98 -1.00
C ASP A 276 9.05 9.15 -0.12
N PRO A 277 9.30 8.24 0.84
CA PRO A 277 10.52 8.29 1.66
C PRO A 277 11.84 8.17 0.89
N LEU A 278 11.83 7.68 -0.36
CA LEU A 278 12.99 7.69 -1.27
C LEU A 278 13.09 8.99 -2.08
N ASN A 279 12.24 9.97 -1.77
CA ASN A 279 12.12 11.25 -2.43
C ASN A 279 11.84 11.14 -3.93
N GLN A 280 11.08 10.12 -4.32
CA GLN A 280 10.63 9.95 -5.69
C GLN A 280 9.31 10.67 -5.91
N PRO A 281 9.20 11.53 -6.93
CA PRO A 281 7.98 12.28 -7.19
C PRO A 281 6.85 11.36 -7.67
N ASN A 282 5.62 11.71 -7.29
CA ASN A 282 4.41 11.05 -7.75
C ASN A 282 4.22 11.23 -9.26
N PRO A 283 3.67 10.23 -9.97
CA PRO A 283 3.09 10.44 -11.28
C PRO A 283 1.76 11.20 -11.16
N ALA A 284 1.24 11.66 -12.29
CA ALA A 284 -0.13 12.17 -12.34
C ALA A 284 -1.09 11.03 -11.97
N THR A 285 -2.02 11.29 -11.06
CA THR A 285 -2.86 10.24 -10.47
C THR A 285 -4.26 10.76 -10.16
N ALA A 286 -5.25 9.86 -10.21
CA ALA A 286 -6.64 10.21 -9.93
C ALA A 286 -7.40 9.02 -9.36
N VAL A 287 -8.31 9.27 -8.43
CA VAL A 287 -9.17 8.25 -7.81
C VAL A 287 -10.59 8.75 -7.62
N GLN A 288 -11.55 7.85 -7.82
CA GLN A 288 -12.95 8.09 -7.50
C GLN A 288 -13.14 8.18 -5.99
N VAL A 289 -13.89 9.19 -5.53
CA VAL A 289 -14.20 9.41 -4.13
C VAL A 289 -15.37 8.51 -3.72
N LYS A 290 -15.14 7.60 -2.79
CA LYS A 290 -16.19 6.73 -2.26
C LYS A 290 -17.20 7.53 -1.45
N LYS A 291 -18.48 7.33 -1.77
CA LYS A 291 -19.64 8.08 -1.22
C LYS A 291 -19.65 9.56 -1.62
N GLY A 292 -18.98 9.90 -2.71
CA GLY A 292 -18.97 11.23 -3.32
C GLY A 292 -20.31 11.60 -3.95
N CYS A 293 -20.46 11.30 -5.23
CA CYS A 293 -21.74 11.38 -5.93
C CYS A 293 -22.57 10.12 -5.65
N ARG A 294 -23.89 10.25 -5.50
CA ARG A 294 -24.76 9.06 -5.56
C ARG A 294 -24.65 8.49 -6.97
N SER A 295 -24.17 7.26 -7.09
CA SER A 295 -24.49 6.44 -8.24
C SER A 295 -25.95 6.02 -8.08
N ASP A 296 -26.86 6.75 -8.71
CA ASP A 296 -28.20 6.24 -8.96
C ASP A 296 -28.08 5.11 -9.99
N SER A 297 -28.05 3.86 -9.51
CA SER A 297 -28.32 2.61 -10.24
C SER A 297 -28.33 1.43 -9.26
#